data_AF-A0A7C9ET95-F1
#
_entry.id   AF-A0A7C9ET95-F1
#
_cell.length_a   1.000
_cell.length_b   1.000
_cell.length_c   1.000
_cell.angle_alpha   90.00
_cell.angle_beta   90.00
_cell.angle_gamma   90.00
#
_symmetry.space_group_name_H-M   'P 1'
#
loop_
_entity.id
_entity.type
_entity.pdbx_description
1 polymer ?
#
loop_
_entity_poly.entity_id
_entity_poly.type
_entity_poly.pdbx_seq_one_letter_code
_entity_poly.pdbx_strand_id
1 'polypeptide(L)'
;LKDLTYEHSWLLFQQVAFSKGQEPGVEAIGKEIATMCRNVPLVIRIIGGILVDKHTVKEWRDFRDDKFASLSLYGGSILHTLKLSYDHLDPYLKLCFRFCSL
;
A
#
# COMPACT_ATOMS: atom_id res chain seq x y z
N LEU A 1 14.75 3.62 -2.30
CA LEU A 1 13.51 4.08 -1.65
C LEU A 1 13.75 3.98 -0.15
N LYS A 2 13.63 5.07 0.60
CA LYS A 2 13.68 5.01 2.07
C LYS A 2 12.31 4.57 2.55
N ASP A 3 12.28 3.61 3.47
CA ASP A 3 11.05 3.24 4.17
C ASP A 3 10.55 4.44 4.99
N LEU A 4 9.23 4.59 5.09
CA LEU A 4 8.62 5.65 5.89
C LEU A 4 8.69 5.30 7.38
N THR A 5 8.54 6.32 8.24
CA THR A 5 8.22 6.05 9.64
C THR A 5 6.80 5.49 9.75
N TYR A 6 6.49 4.84 10.87
CA TYR A 6 5.12 4.35 11.11
C TYR A 6 4.09 5.49 11.05
N GLU A 7 4.39 6.63 11.68
CA GLU A 7 3.56 7.84 11.65
C GLU A 7 3.26 8.30 10.22
N HIS A 8 4.30 8.48 9.39
CA HIS A 8 4.10 8.91 8.00
C HIS A 8 3.40 7.84 7.15
N SER A 9 3.63 6.56 7.44
CA SER A 9 2.96 5.45 6.77
C SER A 9 1.47 5.42 7.08
N TRP A 10 1.10 5.66 8.34
CA TRP A 10 -0.28 5.75 8.77
C TRP A 10 -0.97 6.97 8.14
N LEU A 11 -0.32 8.13 8.15
CA LEU A 11 -0.85 9.34 7.48
C LEU A 11 -1.09 9.10 5.98
N LEU A 12 -0.12 8.50 5.28
CA LEU A 12 -0.29 8.15 3.87
C LEU A 12 -1.45 7.16 3.68
N PHE A 13 -1.53 6.12 4.51
CA PHE A 13 -2.61 5.13 4.46
C PHE A 13 -3.98 5.79 4.66
N GLN A 14 -4.10 6.71 5.62
CA GLN A 14 -5.31 7.49 5.86
C GLN A 14 -5.73 8.28 4.62
N GLN A 15 -4.77 8.94 3.95
CA GLN A 15 -5.03 9.72 2.74
C GLN A 15 -5.53 8.87 1.56
N VAL A 16 -5.06 7.63 1.43
CA VAL A 16 -5.39 6.80 0.26
C VAL A 16 -6.52 5.81 0.49
N ALA A 17 -6.77 5.38 1.73
CA ALA A 17 -7.69 4.28 2.03
C ALA A 17 -9.06 4.73 2.57
N PHE A 18 -9.13 5.93 3.15
CA PHE A 18 -10.35 6.40 3.81
C PHE A 18 -11.11 7.40 2.94
N SER A 19 -12.43 7.20 2.88
CA SER A 19 -13.36 8.01 2.09
C SER A 19 -14.59 8.36 2.94
N LYS A 20 -15.44 9.27 2.44
CA LYS A 20 -16.64 9.67 3.18
C LYS A 20 -17.65 8.52 3.24
N GLY A 21 -18.34 8.38 4.38
CA GLY A 21 -19.43 7.41 4.54
C GLY A 21 -18.99 5.99 4.93
N GLN A 22 -17.77 5.84 5.44
CA GLN A 22 -17.32 4.56 6.01
C GLN A 22 -17.91 4.33 7.41
N GLU A 23 -18.17 3.06 7.73
CA GLU A 23 -18.75 2.63 8.99
C GLU A 23 -17.81 2.93 10.17
N PRO A 24 -18.33 3.40 11.32
CA PRO A 24 -17.54 3.51 12.54
C PRO A 24 -16.83 2.19 12.87
N GLY A 25 -15.52 2.24 13.12
CA GLY A 25 -14.72 1.06 13.48
C GLY A 25 -13.83 0.52 12.36
N VAL A 26 -13.96 0.96 11.10
CA VAL A 26 -13.01 0.58 10.04
C VAL A 26 -11.58 1.04 10.33
N GLU A 27 -11.40 2.11 11.11
CA GLU A 27 -10.09 2.65 11.45
C GLU A 27 -9.22 1.66 12.23
N ALA A 28 -9.82 0.88 13.13
CA ALA A 28 -9.08 -0.12 13.90
C ALA A 28 -8.49 -1.19 12.97
N ILE A 29 -9.29 -1.66 12.01
CA ILE A 29 -8.84 -2.62 10.98
C ILE A 29 -7.82 -1.97 10.06
N GLY A 30 -8.01 -0.71 9.69
CA GLY A 30 -7.07 0.04 8.86
C GLY A 30 -5.68 0.16 9.50
N LYS A 31 -5.60 0.37 10.82
CA LYS A 31 -4.32 0.38 11.55
C LYS A 31 -3.61 -0.96 11.47
N GLU A 32 -4.34 -2.06 11.63
CA GLU A 32 -3.78 -3.40 11.47
C GLU A 32 -3.23 -3.58 10.04
N ILE A 33 -4.02 -3.28 9.02
CA ILE A 33 -3.59 -3.40 7.61
C ILE A 33 -2.36 -2.51 7.33
N ALA A 34 -2.34 -1.27 7.84
CA ALA A 34 -1.22 -0.36 7.66
C ALA A 34 0.08 -0.91 8.25
N THR A 35 0.03 -1.57 9.41
CA THR A 35 1.22 -2.25 9.98
C THR A 35 1.72 -3.37 9.07
N MET A 36 0.82 -4.10 8.43
CA MET A 36 1.18 -5.20 7.54
C MET A 36 1.86 -4.72 6.24
N CYS A 37 1.67 -3.45 5.85
CA CYS A 37 2.33 -2.83 4.69
C CYS A 37 3.85 -2.57 4.88
N ARG A 38 4.40 -2.80 6.08
CA ARG A 38 5.85 -2.68 6.40
C ARG A 38 6.49 -1.35 5.99
N ASN A 39 5.74 -0.25 6.11
CA ASN A 39 6.19 1.11 5.77
C ASN A 39 6.68 1.31 4.32
N VAL A 40 6.28 0.44 3.39
CA VAL A 40 6.63 0.57 1.97
C VAL A 40 5.56 1.44 1.28
N PRO A 41 5.90 2.66 0.82
CA PRO A 41 4.92 3.60 0.28
C PRO A 41 4.09 3.05 -0.88
N LEU A 42 4.73 2.30 -1.78
CA LEU A 42 4.06 1.71 -2.93
C LEU A 42 3.00 0.68 -2.52
N VAL A 43 3.30 -0.16 -1.52
CA VAL A 43 2.34 -1.15 -1.00
C VAL A 43 1.17 -0.43 -0.35
N ILE A 44 1.44 0.60 0.45
CA ILE A 44 0.40 1.42 1.10
C ILE A 44 -0.56 2.01 0.06
N ARG A 45 -0.04 2.61 -1.01
CA ARG A 45 -0.87 3.21 -2.07
C ARG A 45 -1.74 2.19 -2.80
N ILE A 46 -1.20 1.00 -3.09
CA ILE A 46 -1.96 -0.08 -3.74
C ILE A 46 -3.07 -0.58 -2.82
N ILE A 47 -2.74 -0.90 -1.57
CA ILE A 47 -3.71 -1.43 -0.60
C ILE A 47 -4.79 -0.38 -0.29
N GLY A 48 -4.40 0.86 -0.03
CA GLY A 48 -5.34 1.94 0.23
C GLY A 48 -6.26 2.22 -0.96
N GLY A 49 -5.72 2.22 -2.17
CA GLY A 49 -6.53 2.36 -3.38
C GLY A 49 -7.55 1.23 -3.60
N ILE A 50 -7.31 0.03 -3.07
CA ILE A 50 -8.31 -1.06 -3.09
C ILE A 50 -9.39 -0.86 -2.01
N LEU A 51 -8.99 -0.30 -0.86
CA LEU A 51 -9.87 -0.11 0.30
C LEU A 51 -10.73 1.15 0.22
N VAL A 52 -10.39 2.13 -0.63
CA VAL A 52 -11.12 3.40 -0.75
C VAL A 52 -12.61 3.23 -1.09
N ASP A 53 -12.94 2.17 -1.82
CA ASP A 53 -14.31 1.80 -2.23
C ASP A 53 -15.00 0.84 -1.24
N LYS A 54 -14.39 0.58 -0.08
CA LYS A 54 -14.94 -0.28 0.98
C LYS A 54 -15.52 0.56 2.10
N HIS A 55 -16.78 0.30 2.44
CA HIS A 55 -17.54 1.13 3.37
C HIS A 55 -17.83 0.44 4.70
N THR A 56 -17.93 -0.88 4.72
CA THR A 56 -18.35 -1.63 5.91
C THR A 56 -17.18 -2.27 6.66
N VAL A 57 -17.33 -2.44 7.97
CA VAL A 57 -16.36 -3.16 8.81
C VAL A 57 -16.13 -4.58 8.30
N LYS A 58 -17.18 -5.22 7.75
CA LYS A 58 -17.11 -6.54 7.15
C LYS A 58 -16.18 -6.56 5.93
N GLU A 59 -16.37 -5.66 4.97
CA GLU A 59 -15.53 -5.60 3.77
C GLU A 59 -14.05 -5.38 4.09
N TRP A 60 -13.75 -4.53 5.08
CA TRP A 60 -12.40 -4.29 5.54
C TRP A 60 -11.79 -5.53 6.21
N ARG A 61 -12.58 -6.25 7.00
CA ARG A 61 -12.18 -7.51 7.64
C ARG A 61 -11.92 -8.61 6.61
N ASP A 62 -12.84 -8.80 5.67
CA ASP A 62 -12.72 -9.77 4.58
C ASP A 62 -11.45 -9.49 3.75
N PHE A 63 -11.15 -8.21 3.49
CA PHE A 63 -9.89 -7.84 2.83
C PHE A 63 -8.65 -8.21 3.65
N ARG A 64 -8.64 -7.87 4.94
CA ARG A 64 -7.52 -8.17 5.85
C ARG A 64 -7.25 -9.67 5.92
N ASP A 65 -8.30 -10.48 6.08
CA ASP A 65 -8.19 -11.90 6.35
C ASP A 65 -7.88 -12.72 5.09
N ASP A 66 -8.49 -12.39 3.94
CA ASP A 66 -8.36 -13.21 2.71
C ASP A 66 -7.39 -12.62 1.68
N LYS A 67 -7.38 -11.29 1.51
CA LYS A 67 -6.67 -10.64 0.39
C LYS A 67 -5.30 -10.12 0.78
N PHE A 68 -5.08 -9.71 2.02
CA PHE A 68 -3.78 -9.19 2.42
C PHE A 68 -2.67 -10.24 2.32
N ALA A 69 -2.93 -11.47 2.77
CA ALA A 69 -1.95 -12.56 2.71
C ALA A 69 -1.49 -12.84 1.27
N SER A 70 -2.43 -12.90 0.31
CA SER A 70 -2.09 -13.07 -1.10
C SER A 70 -1.35 -11.87 -1.69
N LEU A 71 -1.71 -10.64 -1.30
CA LEU A 71 -1.02 -9.41 -1.72
C LEU A 71 0.37 -9.24 -1.09
N SER A 72 0.64 -9.82 0.07
CA SER A 72 1.99 -9.81 0.65
C SER A 72 2.95 -10.72 -0.12
N LEU A 73 2.44 -11.86 -0.62
CA LEU A 73 3.15 -12.78 -1.51
C LEU A 73 3.33 -12.15 -2.92
N TYR A 74 2.26 -11.56 -3.45
CA TYR A 74 2.28 -10.86 -4.73
C TYR A 74 3.13 -9.59 -4.68
N GLY A 75 3.07 -8.81 -3.60
CA GLY A 75 3.83 -7.58 -3.42
C GLY A 75 5.32 -7.84 -3.35
N GLY A 76 5.75 -8.94 -2.70
CA GLY A 76 7.13 -9.41 -2.75
C GLY A 76 7.57 -9.80 -4.17
N SER A 77 6.73 -10.54 -4.90
CA SER A 77 6.98 -10.95 -6.28
C SER A 77 6.97 -9.77 -7.27
N ILE A 78 6.03 -8.83 -7.11
CA ILE A 78 5.91 -7.61 -7.91
C ILE A 78 7.08 -6.68 -7.62
N LEU A 79 7.46 -6.45 -6.36
CA LEU A 79 8.63 -5.65 -6.02
C LEU A 79 9.91 -6.28 -6.56
N HIS A 80 10.03 -7.61 -6.50
CA HIS A 80 11.14 -8.32 -7.10
C HIS A 80 11.18 -8.14 -8.63
N THR A 81 10.04 -8.29 -9.29
CA THR A 81 9.90 -8.11 -10.74
C THR A 81 10.18 -6.67 -11.16
N LEU A 82 9.59 -5.68 -10.46
CA LEU A 82 9.83 -4.26 -10.69
C LEU A 82 11.30 -3.89 -10.47
N LYS A 83 11.94 -4.48 -9.45
CA LYS A 83 13.37 -4.29 -9.21
C LYS A 83 14.20 -4.85 -10.35
N LEU A 84 13.92 -6.07 -10.82
CA LEU A 84 14.58 -6.64 -11.99
C LEU A 84 14.38 -5.75 -13.22
N SER A 85 13.15 -5.33 -13.51
CA SER A 85 12.87 -4.40 -14.61
C SER A 85 13.64 -3.09 -14.45
N TYR A 86 13.66 -2.52 -13.24
CA TYR A 86 14.40 -1.29 -12.93
C TYR A 86 15.91 -1.48 -13.14
N ASP A 87 16.49 -2.59 -12.72
CA ASP A 87 17.92 -2.86 -12.82
C ASP A 87 18.38 -2.95 -14.29
N HIS A 88 17.49 -3.38 -15.20
CA HIS A 88 17.72 -3.43 -16.65
C HIS A 88 17.42 -2.11 -17.40
N LEU A 89 16.89 -1.08 -16.72
CA LEU A 89 16.69 0.23 -17.35
C LEU A 89 18.01 0.94 -17.61
N ASP A 90 18.06 1.68 -18.73
CA ASP A 90 19.14 2.62 -19.01
C ASP A 90 19.27 3.68 -17.91
N PRO A 91 20.49 4.23 -17.68
CA PRO A 91 20.73 5.21 -16.62
C PRO A 91 19.77 6.41 -16.65
N TYR A 92 19.43 6.89 -17.86
CA TYR A 92 18.50 8.01 -18.04
C TYR A 92 17.07 7.65 -17.61
N LEU A 93 16.58 6.47 -17.96
CA LEU A 93 15.25 6.00 -17.59
C LEU A 93 15.14 5.71 -16.08
N LYS A 94 16.22 5.22 -15.46
CA LYS A 94 16.33 5.10 -13.99
C LYS A 94 16.19 6.45 -13.29
N LEU A 95 16.68 7.52 -13.93
CA LEU A 95 16.57 8.89 -13.42
C LEU A 95 15.13 9.40 -13.54
N CYS A 96 14.50 9.22 -14.70
CA CYS A 96 13.09 9.56 -14.92
C CYS A 96 12.18 8.83 -13.93
N PHE A 97 12.40 7.53 -13.72
CA PHE A 97 11.62 6.75 -12.77
C PHE A 97 11.72 7.31 -11.34
N ARG A 98 12.93 7.71 -10.90
CA ARG A 98 13.09 8.37 -9.59
C ARG A 98 12.32 9.68 -9.53
N PHE A 99 12.40 10.50 -10.58
CA PHE A 99 11.71 11.80 -10.65
C PHE A 99 10.18 11.65 -10.61
N CYS A 100 9.61 10.69 -11.34
CA CYS A 100 8.17 10.45 -11.37
C CYS A 100 7.61 9.77 -10.11
N SER A 101 8.49 9.25 -9.24
CA SER A 101 8.12 8.58 -7.99
C SER A 101 8.20 9.48 -6.74
N LEU A 102 8.62 10.74 -6.92
CA LEU A 102 8.61 11.81 -5.90
C LEU A 102 7.23 12.48 -5.83
#